data_AF-A0A947EC34-F1
#
_entry.id   AF-A0A947EC34-F1
#
_cell.length_a   1.000
_cell.length_b   1.000
_cell.length_c   1.000
_cell.angle_alpha   90.00
_cell.angle_beta   90.00
_cell.angle_gamma   90.00
#
_symmetry.space_group_name_H-M   'P 1'
#
loop_
_entity.id
_entity.type
_entity.pdbx_description
1 polymer ?
#
loop_
_entity_poly.entity_id
_entity_poly.type
_entity_poly.pdbx_seq_one_letter_code
_entity_poly.pdbx_strand_id
1 'polypeptide(L)'
;PLAGIGISFDLRSRSRHLLAELTGTLAVASVASAIALAGGAAWGLSIGLWLITGARAVATIPYVRLQLRRRKGQAFQRWGSDLAQVLAVDIVVFGLVIGIVSAPAVVAIAVLGALQVILARTTVPPVPVIGARQIVFGLAVIVTAGLGANAPR
;
A
#
# COMPACT_ATOMS: atom_id res chain seq x y z
N PRO A 1 -15.11 5.36 -11.28
CA PRO A 1 -15.85 4.45 -10.37
C PRO A 1 -15.35 4.48 -8.90
N LEU A 2 -14.07 4.21 -8.60
CA LEU A 2 -13.53 4.23 -7.22
C LEU A 2 -13.55 5.62 -6.57
N ALA A 3 -13.23 6.66 -7.33
CA ALA A 3 -13.34 8.05 -6.86
C ALA A 3 -14.77 8.42 -6.45
N GLY A 4 -15.79 7.89 -7.15
CA GLY A 4 -17.20 8.11 -6.81
C GLY A 4 -17.62 7.46 -5.48
N ILE A 5 -17.03 6.31 -5.13
CA ILE A 5 -17.24 5.68 -3.83
C ILE A 5 -16.64 6.56 -2.72
N GLY A 6 -15.41 7.04 -2.92
CA GLY A 6 -14.75 7.98 -2.00
C GLY A 6 -15.59 9.24 -1.76
N ILE A 7 -16.08 9.87 -2.83
CA ILE A 7 -16.97 11.04 -2.77
C ILE A 7 -18.28 10.71 -2.04
N SER A 8 -18.87 9.52 -2.26
CA SER A 8 -20.10 9.13 -1.54
C SER A 8 -19.89 8.95 -0.03
N PHE A 9 -18.70 8.49 0.39
CA PHE A 9 -18.33 8.36 1.81
C PHE A 9 -18.02 9.72 2.44
N ASP A 10 -17.41 10.62 1.68
CA ASP A 10 -17.14 12.00 2.10
C ASP A 10 -18.44 12.79 2.27
N LEU A 11 -19.39 12.64 1.33
CA LEU A 11 -20.74 13.21 1.39
C LEU A 11 -21.57 12.66 2.57
N ARG A 12 -21.26 11.46 3.07
CA ARG A 12 -21.93 10.84 4.23
C ARG A 12 -21.22 11.11 5.57
N SER A 13 -20.20 11.99 5.60
CA SER A 13 -19.34 12.26 6.76
C SER A 13 -18.72 11.00 7.39
N ARG A 14 -18.51 9.94 6.59
CA ARG A 14 -17.90 8.66 7.03
C ARG A 14 -16.47 8.50 6.49
N SER A 15 -15.76 9.60 6.26
CA SER A 15 -14.39 9.65 5.72
C SER A 15 -13.35 8.88 6.55
N ARG A 16 -13.66 8.52 7.81
CA ARG A 16 -12.80 7.68 8.69
C ARG A 16 -12.98 6.16 8.51
N HIS A 17 -13.86 5.74 7.60
CA HIS A 17 -14.04 4.31 7.30
C HIS A 17 -12.86 3.80 6.46
N LEU A 18 -12.33 2.62 6.80
CA LEU A 18 -11.17 2.03 6.12
C LEU A 18 -11.33 1.94 4.60
N LEU A 19 -12.54 1.62 4.15
CA LEU A 19 -12.85 1.53 2.73
C LEU A 19 -12.73 2.88 2.01
N ALA A 20 -13.12 3.99 2.66
CA ALA A 20 -13.00 5.31 2.06
C ALA A 20 -11.52 5.69 1.88
N GLU A 21 -10.70 5.47 2.92
CA GLU A 21 -9.25 5.72 2.88
C GLU A 21 -8.55 4.87 1.80
N LEU A 22 -8.94 3.60 1.65
CA LEU A 22 -8.41 2.71 0.61
C LEU A 22 -8.86 3.12 -0.79
N THR A 23 -10.13 3.46 -1.00
CA THR A 23 -10.61 3.90 -2.32
C THR A 23 -9.96 5.20 -2.78
N GLY A 24 -9.77 6.16 -1.87
CA GLY A 24 -9.07 7.41 -2.17
C GLY A 24 -7.61 7.18 -2.54
N THR A 25 -6.90 6.33 -1.79
CA THR A 25 -5.50 5.99 -2.10
C THR A 25 -5.36 5.19 -3.40
N LEU A 26 -6.27 4.26 -3.68
CA LEU A 26 -6.32 3.54 -4.97
C LEU A 26 -6.62 4.46 -6.16
N ALA A 27 -7.45 5.49 -5.97
CA ALA A 27 -7.69 6.51 -6.98
C ALA A 27 -6.40 7.31 -7.26
N VAL A 28 -5.69 7.77 -6.22
CA VAL A 28 -4.40 8.45 -6.40
C VAL A 28 -3.35 7.53 -7.03
N ALA A 29 -3.31 6.25 -6.64
CA ALA A 29 -2.44 5.24 -7.24
C ALA A 29 -2.63 5.11 -8.76
N SER A 30 -3.86 5.32 -9.27
CA SER A 30 -4.14 5.24 -10.70
C SER A 30 -3.43 6.31 -11.53
N VAL A 31 -3.01 7.42 -10.90
CA VAL A 31 -2.23 8.49 -11.57
C VAL A 31 -0.90 7.94 -12.07
N ALA A 32 -0.21 7.10 -11.31
CA ALA A 32 1.06 6.50 -11.73
C ALA A 32 0.89 5.64 -12.99
N SER A 33 -0.19 4.86 -13.06
CA SER A 33 -0.53 4.05 -14.22
C SER A 33 -0.94 4.87 -15.42
N ALA A 34 -1.70 5.96 -15.21
CA ALA A 34 -2.06 6.89 -16.27
C ALA A 34 -0.82 7.57 -16.87
N ILE A 35 0.14 7.99 -16.03
CA ILE A 35 1.42 8.55 -16.48
C ILE A 35 2.20 7.53 -17.30
N ALA A 36 2.29 6.27 -16.83
CA ALA A 36 2.99 5.22 -17.56
C ALA A 36 2.36 4.96 -18.94
N LEU A 37 1.03 4.86 -19.02
CA LEU A 37 0.31 4.71 -20.28
C LEU A 37 0.52 5.91 -21.21
N ALA A 38 0.47 7.13 -20.69
CA ALA A 38 0.72 8.35 -21.45
C ALA A 38 2.17 8.40 -21.98
N GLY A 39 3.12 7.82 -21.26
CA GLY A 39 4.50 7.64 -21.68
C GLY A 39 4.74 6.47 -22.64
N GLY A 40 3.68 5.78 -23.10
CA GLY A 40 3.77 4.67 -24.06
C GLY A 40 4.11 3.31 -23.43
N ALA A 41 4.04 3.17 -22.10
CA ALA A 41 4.28 1.89 -21.44
C ALA A 41 3.22 0.84 -21.81
N ALA A 42 3.62 -0.43 -21.83
CA ALA A 42 2.69 -1.54 -22.01
C ALA A 42 1.65 -1.59 -20.89
N TRP A 43 0.42 -2.00 -21.23
CA TRP A 43 -0.69 -2.14 -20.28
C TRP A 43 -0.34 -2.98 -19.06
N GLY A 44 0.39 -4.08 -19.24
CA GLY A 44 0.83 -4.94 -18.14
C GLY A 44 1.66 -4.19 -17.10
N LEU A 45 2.63 -3.37 -17.53
CA LEU A 45 3.46 -2.57 -16.63
C LEU A 45 2.61 -1.53 -15.89
N SER A 46 1.74 -0.83 -16.61
CA SER A 46 0.89 0.22 -16.04
C SER A 46 -0.08 -0.34 -14.99
N ILE A 47 -0.70 -1.49 -15.26
CA ILE A 47 -1.55 -2.19 -14.28
C ILE A 47 -0.72 -2.72 -13.11
N GLY A 48 0.48 -3.24 -13.38
CA GLY A 48 1.43 -3.66 -12.35
C GLY A 48 1.76 -2.54 -11.36
N LEU A 49 2.04 -1.33 -11.85
CA LEU A 49 2.27 -0.15 -11.01
C LEU A 49 1.07 0.19 -10.12
N TRP A 50 -0.15 0.09 -10.65
CA TRP A 50 -1.37 0.28 -9.88
C TRP A 50 -1.51 -0.76 -8.76
N LEU A 51 -1.26 -2.03 -9.09
CA LEU A 51 -1.35 -3.13 -8.14
C LEU A 51 -0.33 -3.00 -7.01
N ILE A 52 0.93 -2.67 -7.32
CA ILE A 52 2.00 -2.54 -6.31
C ILE A 52 1.68 -1.38 -5.36
N THR A 53 1.27 -0.23 -5.90
CA THR A 53 0.91 0.93 -5.08
C THR A 53 -0.36 0.70 -4.26
N GLY A 54 -1.34 -0.02 -4.82
CA GLY A 54 -2.54 -0.46 -4.11
C GLY A 54 -2.26 -1.45 -2.97
N ALA A 55 -1.45 -2.48 -3.24
CA ALA A 55 -1.02 -3.45 -2.22
C ALA A 55 -0.29 -2.75 -1.06
N ARG A 56 0.59 -1.78 -1.37
CA ARG A 56 1.22 -0.95 -0.35
C ARG A 56 0.19 -0.17 0.48
N ALA A 57 -0.82 0.42 -0.14
CA ALA A 57 -1.86 1.15 0.59
C ALA A 57 -2.63 0.22 1.54
N VAL A 58 -2.95 -1.00 1.10
CA VAL A 58 -3.56 -2.06 1.90
C VAL A 58 -2.69 -2.41 3.10
N ALA A 59 -1.37 -2.54 2.92
CA ALA A 59 -0.44 -2.81 4.02
C ALA A 59 -0.35 -1.63 5.01
N THR A 60 -0.12 -0.41 4.52
CA THR A 60 0.23 0.74 5.34
C THR A 60 -0.95 1.34 6.12
N ILE A 61 -2.15 1.43 5.54
CA ILE A 61 -3.28 2.13 6.19
C ILE A 61 -3.70 1.46 7.52
N PRO A 62 -3.94 0.13 7.56
CA PRO A 62 -4.31 -0.56 8.81
C PRO A 62 -3.21 -0.50 9.86
N TYR A 63 -1.94 -0.59 9.46
CA TYR A 63 -0.79 -0.46 10.36
C TYR A 63 -0.70 0.94 10.98
N VAL A 64 -0.81 1.99 10.18
CA VAL A 64 -0.75 3.38 10.69
C VAL A 64 -1.92 3.61 11.65
N ARG A 65 -3.12 3.15 11.32
CA ARG A 65 -4.29 3.24 12.21
C ARG A 65 -4.07 2.50 13.52
N LEU A 66 -3.51 1.29 13.46
CA LEU A 66 -3.13 0.53 14.65
C LEU A 66 -2.19 1.35 15.54
N GLN A 67 -1.12 1.91 14.98
CA GLN A 67 -0.13 2.67 15.76
C GLN A 67 -0.72 3.98 16.33
N LEU A 68 -1.58 4.68 15.58
CA LEU A 68 -2.26 5.87 16.07
C LEU A 68 -3.22 5.56 17.22
N ARG A 69 -3.96 4.45 17.16
CA ARG A 69 -4.83 3.99 18.26
C ARG A 69 -4.02 3.60 19.49
N ARG A 70 -2.91 2.87 19.30
CA ARG A 70 -1.98 2.50 20.38
C ARG A 70 -1.39 3.74 21.05
N ARG A 71 -1.00 4.78 20.30
CA ARG A 71 -0.53 6.06 20.88
C ARG A 71 -1.59 6.77 21.69
N LYS A 72 -2.85 6.70 21.28
CA LYS A 72 -3.98 7.32 22.00
C LYS A 72 -4.48 6.48 23.18
N GLY A 73 -3.83 5.36 23.51
CA GLY A 73 -4.28 4.45 24.59
C GLY A 73 -5.64 3.79 24.32
N GLN A 74 -6.09 3.77 23.07
CA GLN A 74 -7.39 3.22 22.71
C GLN A 74 -7.33 1.71 22.54
N ALA A 75 -8.46 1.02 22.77
CA ALA A 75 -8.58 -0.40 22.46
C ALA A 75 -8.21 -0.67 20.99
N PHE A 76 -7.34 -1.66 20.78
CA PHE A 76 -6.83 -2.01 19.48
C PHE A 76 -6.76 -3.51 19.29
N GLN A 77 -6.96 -3.95 18.05
CA GLN A 77 -6.83 -5.34 17.65
C GLN A 77 -5.77 -5.43 16.56
N ARG A 78 -4.75 -6.27 16.78
CA ARG A 78 -3.59 -6.38 15.88
C ARG A 78 -3.90 -7.20 14.62
N TRP A 79 -4.81 -8.17 14.74
CA TRP A 79 -5.14 -9.10 13.66
C TRP A 79 -5.56 -8.40 12.36
N GLY A 80 -6.26 -7.26 12.44
CA GLY A 80 -6.64 -6.50 11.25
C GLY A 80 -5.45 -5.89 10.49
N SER A 81 -4.36 -5.54 11.20
CA SER A 81 -3.12 -5.08 10.57
C SER A 81 -2.35 -6.26 9.97
N ASP A 82 -2.30 -7.38 10.67
CA ASP A 82 -1.58 -8.59 10.21
C ASP A 82 -2.26 -9.19 8.97
N LEU A 83 -3.61 -9.28 8.98
CA LEU A 83 -4.40 -9.72 7.83
C LEU A 83 -4.16 -8.82 6.60
N ALA A 84 -4.05 -7.51 6.81
CA ALA A 84 -3.77 -6.59 5.73
C ALA A 84 -2.36 -6.78 5.13
N GLN A 85 -1.37 -7.20 5.92
CA GLN A 85 -0.05 -7.53 5.37
C GLN A 85 -0.12 -8.79 4.50
N VAL A 86 -0.85 -9.81 4.94
CA VAL A 86 -1.06 -11.05 4.16
C VAL A 86 -1.75 -10.71 2.84
N LEU A 87 -2.86 -9.96 2.88
CA LEU A 87 -3.58 -9.53 1.68
C LEU A 87 -2.71 -8.70 0.72
N ALA A 88 -1.85 -7.82 1.24
CA ALA A 88 -0.94 -7.04 0.41
C ALA A 88 0.05 -7.93 -0.34
N VAL A 89 0.60 -8.96 0.32
CA VAL A 89 1.49 -9.94 -0.31
C VAL A 89 0.74 -10.77 -1.34
N ASP A 90 -0.47 -11.26 -1.02
CA ASP A 90 -1.29 -12.05 -1.95
C ASP A 90 -1.59 -11.28 -3.24
N ILE A 91 -1.90 -9.98 -3.16
CA ILE A 91 -2.16 -9.12 -4.32
C ILE A 91 -0.95 -9.06 -5.25
N VAL A 92 0.27 -8.87 -4.74
CA VAL A 92 1.46 -8.77 -5.58
C VAL A 92 1.97 -10.13 -6.07
N VAL A 93 1.76 -11.20 -5.29
CA VAL A 93 2.04 -12.58 -5.73
C VAL A 93 1.12 -12.95 -6.89
N PHE A 94 -0.17 -12.60 -6.82
CA PHE A 94 -1.10 -12.78 -7.94
C PHE A 94 -0.63 -12.03 -9.18
N GLY A 95 -0.19 -10.77 -9.03
CA GLY A 95 0.39 -9.98 -10.11
C GLY A 95 1.66 -10.61 -10.73
N LEU A 96 2.48 -11.28 -9.93
CA LEU A 96 3.67 -11.99 -10.39
C LEU A 96 3.27 -13.24 -11.21
N VAL A 97 2.30 -14.01 -10.73
CA VAL A 97 1.82 -15.23 -11.40
C VAL A 97 1.26 -14.93 -12.79
N ILE A 98 0.56 -13.80 -12.97
CA ILE A 98 0.04 -13.37 -14.27
C ILE A 98 1.04 -12.52 -15.09
N GLY A 99 2.27 -12.35 -14.61
CA GLY A 99 3.38 -11.74 -15.36
C GLY A 99 3.37 -10.20 -15.44
N ILE A 100 2.58 -9.52 -14.63
CA ILE A 100 2.46 -8.04 -14.64
C ILE A 100 3.22 -7.35 -13.50
N VAL A 101 3.68 -8.11 -12.50
CA VAL A 101 4.52 -7.63 -11.39
C VAL A 101 5.86 -8.38 -11.42
N SER A 102 6.95 -7.69 -11.07
CA SER A 102 8.30 -8.25 -11.00
C SER A 102 8.57 -8.91 -9.64
N ALA A 103 9.43 -9.93 -9.59
CA ALA A 103 9.79 -10.59 -8.33
C ALA A 103 10.37 -9.62 -7.26
N PRO A 104 11.21 -8.62 -7.61
CA PRO A 104 11.67 -7.62 -6.64
C PRO A 104 10.55 -6.80 -6.00
N ALA A 105 9.46 -6.53 -6.73
CA ALA A 105 8.31 -5.83 -6.16
C ALA A 105 7.59 -6.69 -5.10
N VAL A 106 7.47 -8.00 -5.34
CA VAL A 106 6.93 -8.95 -4.34
C VAL A 106 7.80 -8.97 -3.09
N VAL A 107 9.12 -9.08 -3.26
CA VAL A 107 10.07 -9.04 -2.14
C VAL A 107 9.95 -7.73 -1.36
N ALA A 108 9.86 -6.59 -2.05
CA ALA A 108 9.73 -5.29 -1.40
C ALA A 108 8.47 -5.18 -0.55
N ILE A 109 7.32 -5.65 -1.04
CA ILE A 109 6.05 -5.66 -0.28
C ILE A 109 6.10 -6.67 0.87
N ALA A 110 6.68 -7.85 0.67
CA ALA A 110 6.84 -8.84 1.73
C ALA A 110 7.74 -8.33 2.87
N VAL A 111 8.87 -7.71 2.54
CA VAL A 111 9.77 -7.07 3.52
C VAL A 111 9.05 -5.92 4.23
N LEU A 112 8.34 -5.06 3.49
CA LEU A 112 7.53 -4.01 4.09
C LEU A 112 6.52 -4.58 5.09
N GLY A 113 5.81 -5.65 4.72
CA GLY A 113 4.83 -6.29 5.59
C GLY A 113 5.45 -6.91 6.84
N ALA A 114 6.56 -7.64 6.68
CA ALA A 114 7.30 -8.21 7.80
C ALA A 114 7.79 -7.12 8.77
N LEU A 115 8.36 -6.03 8.25
CA LEU A 115 8.78 -4.89 9.06
C LEU A 115 7.60 -4.27 9.81
N GLN A 116 6.45 -4.09 9.16
CA GLN A 116 5.25 -3.54 9.81
C GLN A 116 4.72 -4.46 10.91
N VAL A 117 4.73 -5.79 10.71
CA VAL A 117 4.37 -6.78 11.74
C VAL A 117 5.32 -6.70 12.94
N ILE A 118 6.62 -6.59 12.70
CA ILE A 118 7.63 -6.44 13.77
C ILE A 118 7.41 -5.12 14.52
N LEU A 119 7.32 -3.99 13.80
CA LEU A 119 7.14 -2.67 14.38
C LEU A 119 5.78 -2.49 15.09
N ALA A 120 4.76 -3.26 14.71
CA ALA A 120 3.48 -3.30 15.41
C ALA A 120 3.59 -3.96 16.80
N ARG A 121 4.69 -4.66 17.08
CA ARG A 121 4.96 -5.33 18.37
C ARG A 121 5.99 -4.57 19.22
N THR A 122 6.68 -3.59 18.66
CA THR A 122 7.61 -2.74 19.41
C THR A 122 6.89 -1.59 20.12
N THR A 123 7.68 -0.79 20.85
CA THR A 123 7.24 0.50 21.38
C THR A 123 6.78 1.40 20.24
N VAL A 124 5.70 2.13 20.47
CA VAL A 124 5.12 2.99 19.45
C VAL A 124 6.01 4.23 19.34
N PRO A 125 6.50 4.63 18.17
CA PRO A 125 7.29 5.86 18.01
C PRO A 125 6.38 7.11 17.97
N PRO A 126 6.93 8.33 18.06
CA PRO A 126 6.15 9.57 17.90
C PRO A 126 5.45 9.63 16.54
N VAL A 127 4.31 10.32 16.45
CA VAL A 127 3.50 10.40 15.22
C VAL A 127 4.28 10.91 14.00
N PRO A 128 5.13 11.96 14.09
CA PRO A 128 5.92 12.41 12.95
C PRO A 128 6.88 11.34 12.41
N VAL A 129 7.44 10.51 13.30
CA VAL A 129 8.35 9.42 12.93
C VAL A 129 7.62 8.30 12.21
N ILE A 130 6.36 8.03 12.56
CA ILE A 130 5.52 7.07 11.83
C ILE A 130 5.37 7.54 10.38
N GLY A 131 5.02 8.81 10.18
CA GLY A 131 4.89 9.41 8.84
C GLY A 131 6.18 9.33 8.03
N ALA A 132 7.29 9.77 8.61
CA ALA A 132 8.61 9.74 7.96
C ALA A 132 9.02 8.33 7.53
N ARG A 133 8.83 7.32 8.41
CA ARG A 133 9.10 5.91 8.07
C ARG A 133 8.26 5.43 6.88
N GLN A 134 6.98 5.81 6.80
CA GLN A 134 6.13 5.40 5.68
C GLN A 134 6.53 6.06 4.36
N ILE A 135 7.06 7.29 4.38
CA ILE A 135 7.62 7.94 3.19
C ILE A 135 8.85 7.16 2.72
N VAL A 136 9.80 6.90 3.62
CA VAL A 136 11.04 6.15 3.30
C VAL A 136 10.71 4.75 2.76
N PHE A 137 9.85 4.00 3.46
CA PHE A 137 9.43 2.67 3.02
C PHE A 137 8.68 2.71 1.69
N GLY A 138 7.86 3.73 1.46
CA GLY A 138 7.18 3.88 0.18
C GLY A 138 8.12 4.12 -0.98
N LEU A 139 9.09 5.00 -0.78
CA LEU A 139 10.10 5.28 -1.79
C LEU A 139 10.95 4.04 -2.06
N ALA A 140 11.35 3.31 -1.02
CA ALA A 140 12.09 2.05 -1.14
C ALA A 140 11.32 1.00 -1.95
N VAL A 141 10.02 0.82 -1.70
CA VAL A 141 9.17 -0.11 -2.48
C VAL A 141 9.11 0.30 -3.94
N ILE A 142 8.87 1.58 -4.23
CA ILE A 142 8.74 2.08 -5.61
C ILE A 142 10.05 1.92 -6.37
N VAL A 143 11.19 2.30 -5.76
CA VAL A 143 12.52 2.15 -6.36
C VAL A 143 12.83 0.68 -6.62
N THR A 144 12.59 -0.21 -5.66
CA THR A 144 12.86 -1.65 -5.82
C THR A 144 11.99 -2.27 -6.92
N ALA A 145 10.71 -1.92 -6.96
CA ALA A 145 9.79 -2.37 -7.99
C ALA A 145 10.20 -1.86 -9.39
N GLY A 146 10.58 -0.59 -9.50
CA GLY A 146 11.02 0.04 -10.75
C GLY A 146 12.33 -0.56 -11.27
N LEU A 147 13.31 -0.80 -10.40
CA LEU A 147 14.55 -1.48 -10.78
C LEU A 147 14.28 -2.91 -11.26
N GLY A 148 13.41 -3.64 -10.56
CA GLY A 148 13.02 -5.00 -10.95
C GLY A 148 12.25 -5.07 -12.27
N ALA A 149 11.50 -4.03 -12.63
CA ALA A 149 10.80 -3.95 -13.91
C ALA A 149 11.75 -3.73 -15.10
N ASN A 150 12.91 -3.11 -14.86
CA ASN A 150 13.91 -2.79 -15.89
C ASN A 150 15.08 -3.80 -15.94
N ALA A 151 15.11 -4.80 -15.05
CA ALA A 151 16.15 -5.82 -15.06
C ALA A 151 15.99 -6.77 -16.27
N PRO A 152 17.10 -7.21 -16.91
CA PRO A 152 17.03 -8.23 -17.96
C PRO A 152 16.44 -9.52 -17.38
N ARG A 153 15.46 -10.09 -18.09
CA ARG A 153 14.74 -11.32 -17.71
C ARG A 153 15.48 -12.56 -18.18
#